data_AF-A0A502CKA9-F1
#
_entry.id   AF-A0A502CKA9-F1
#
_cell.length_a   1.000
_cell.length_b   1.000
_cell.length_c   1.000
_cell.angle_alpha   90.00
_cell.angle_beta   90.00
_cell.angle_gamma   90.00
#
_symmetry.space_group_name_H-M   'P 1'
#
loop_
_entity.id
_entity.type
_entity.pdbx_description
1 polymer ?
#
loop_
_entity_poly.entity_id
_entity_poly.type
_entity_poly.pdbx_seq_one_letter_code
_entity_poly.pdbx_strand_id
1 'polypeptide(L)' 'MTTTPASLLTAAVVAACIGSDRSPTVQELDRLAERIWIETGAERSAFGWGRLQPSLDDRVMALRAALVSMTGSGKVRPDG' A
#
# COMPACT_ATOMS: atom_id res chain seq x y z
N MET A 1 -1.11 6.80 23.15
CA MET A 1 -0.69 6.27 21.84
C MET A 1 -1.28 4.88 21.72
N THR A 2 -2.45 4.76 21.11
CA THR A 2 -3.15 3.47 20.97
C THR A 2 -2.95 3.02 19.54
N THR A 3 -1.88 2.25 19.29
CA THR A 3 -1.67 1.65 17.96
C THR A 3 -2.81 0.67 17.71
N THR A 4 -3.71 1.04 16.80
CA THR A 4 -4.83 0.22 16.36
C THR A 4 -4.30 -1.09 15.79
N PRO A 5 -4.85 -2.26 16.16
CA PRO A 5 -4.36 -3.58 15.71
C PRO A 5 -4.41 -3.76 14.18
N ALA A 6 -5.18 -2.93 13.47
CA ALA A 6 -5.27 -2.94 12.01
C ALA A 6 -3.98 -2.47 11.31
N SER A 7 -3.17 -1.57 11.91
CA SER A 7 -1.92 -1.10 11.29
C SER A 7 -0.83 -2.18 11.24
N LEU A 8 -0.90 -3.19 12.11
CA LEU A 8 0.09 -4.26 12.16
C LEU A 8 -0.13 -5.32 11.07
N LEU A 9 -1.38 -5.55 10.66
CA LEU A 9 -1.70 -6.52 9.61
C LEU A 9 -1.07 -6.12 8.26
N THR A 10 -1.12 -4.83 7.91
CA THR A 10 -0.56 -4.34 6.64
C THR A 10 0.96 -4.34 6.66
N ALA A 11 1.58 -3.98 7.79
CA ALA A 11 3.03 -4.05 7.95
C ALA A 11 3.56 -5.49 7.84
N ALA A 12 2.81 -6.47 8.38
CA ALA A 12 3.16 -7.88 8.25
C ALA A 12 3.04 -8.40 6.80
N VAL A 13 2.02 -7.97 6.06
CA VAL A 13 1.86 -8.33 4.63
C VAL A 13 2.99 -7.71 3.78
N VAL A 14 3.33 -6.44 4.02
CA VAL A 14 4.46 -5.78 3.37
C VAL A 14 5.77 -6.51 3.69
N ALA A 15 6.02 -6.82 4.97
CA ALA A 15 7.21 -7.55 5.40
C ALA A 15 7.27 -8.97 4.83
N ALA A 16 6.13 -9.65 4.67
CA ALA A 16 6.05 -10.97 4.06
C ALA A 16 6.32 -10.92 2.55
N CYS A 17 5.80 -9.91 1.83
CA CYS A 17 6.07 -9.72 0.40
C CYS A 17 7.57 -9.46 0.15
N ILE A 18 8.16 -8.54 0.92
CA ILE A 18 9.60 -8.21 0.84
C ILE A 18 10.45 -9.41 1.27
N GLY A 19 10.12 -10.05 2.39
CA GLY A 19 10.91 -11.14 2.97
C GLY A 19 10.82 -12.46 2.23
N SER A 20 9.76 -12.68 1.45
CA SER A 20 9.54 -13.92 0.68
C SER A 20 9.76 -13.76 -0.82
N ASP A 21 10.23 -12.59 -1.26
CA ASP A 21 10.38 -12.19 -2.67
C ASP A 21 9.13 -12.50 -3.52
N ARG A 22 7.96 -12.37 -2.88
CA ARG A 22 6.67 -12.74 -3.46
C ARG A 22 6.03 -11.49 -4.05
N SER A 23 5.50 -11.61 -5.26
CA SER A 23 4.67 -10.55 -5.83
C SER A 23 3.38 -10.34 -5.00
N PRO A 24 3.05 -9.09 -4.63
CA PRO A 24 1.82 -8.79 -3.91
C PRO A 24 0.60 -9.07 -4.78
N THR A 25 -0.48 -9.54 -4.17
CA THR A 25 -1.76 -9.73 -4.88
C THR A 25 -2.47 -8.39 -5.11
N VAL A 26 -3.39 -8.36 -6.10
CA VAL A 26 -4.21 -7.17 -6.38
C VAL A 26 -5.01 -6.71 -5.15
N GLN A 27 -5.48 -7.66 -4.33
CA GLN A 27 -6.24 -7.36 -3.13
C GLN A 27 -5.37 -6.75 -2.01
N GLU A 28 -4.12 -7.20 -1.88
CA GLU A 28 -3.16 -6.63 -0.92
C GLU A 28 -2.72 -5.23 -1.36
N LEU A 29 -2.51 -5.03 -2.67
CA LEU A 29 -2.28 -3.72 -3.29
C LEU A 29 -3.39 -2.73 -3.00
N ASP A 30 -4.64 -3.11 -3.26
CA ASP A 30 -5.78 -2.21 -3.06
C ASP A 30 -5.98 -1.85 -1.58
N ARG A 31 -5.80 -2.82 -0.66
CA ARG A 31 -5.87 -2.56 0.79
C ARG A 31 -4.77 -1.63 1.29
N LEU A 32 -3.54 -1.79 0.82
CA LEU A 32 -2.45 -0.90 1.20
C LEU A 32 -2.63 0.49 0.59
N ALA A 33 -3.12 0.57 -0.66
CA ALA A 33 -3.40 1.84 -1.33
C ALA A 33 -4.51 2.62 -0.61
N GLU A 34 -5.61 1.95 -0.25
CA GLU A 34 -6.67 2.52 0.58
C GLU A 34 -6.09 3.15 1.86
N ARG A 35 -5.18 2.43 2.52
CA ARG A 35 -4.56 2.88 3.77
C ARG A 35 -3.67 4.10 3.57
N ILE A 36 -2.78 4.08 2.57
CA ILE A 36 -1.92 5.21 2.23
C ILE A 36 -2.78 6.44 1.94
N TRP A 37 -3.88 6.26 1.22
CA TRP A 37 -4.77 7.38 0.90
C TRP A 37 -5.49 7.94 2.14
N ILE A 38 -5.96 7.10 3.07
CA ILE A 38 -6.56 7.56 4.34
C ILE A 38 -5.51 8.28 5.22
N GLU A 39 -4.31 7.72 5.34
CA GLU A 39 -3.28 8.26 6.24
C GLU A 39 -2.64 9.55 5.72
N THR A 40 -2.75 9.84 4.42
CA THR A 40 -2.15 11.03 3.79
C THR A 40 -3.02 12.28 3.78
N GLY A 41 -4.26 12.23 4.28
CA GLY A 41 -5.11 13.43 4.33
C GLY A 41 -6.18 13.38 5.43
N ALA A 42 -6.30 14.47 6.20
CA ALA A 42 -7.26 14.58 7.30
C ALA A 42 -8.74 14.44 6.85
N GLU A 43 -9.04 14.79 5.59
CA GLU A 43 -10.37 14.71 5.00
C GLU A 43 -10.63 13.37 4.25
N ARG A 44 -9.64 12.47 4.21
CA ARG A 44 -9.69 11.22 3.45
C ARG A 44 -10.12 10.07 4.37
N SER A 45 -11.12 9.30 3.95
CA SER A 45 -11.74 8.25 4.77
C SER A 45 -12.05 7.02 3.91
N ALA A 46 -11.90 5.80 4.45
CA ALA A 46 -12.13 4.53 3.76
C ALA A 46 -13.39 4.49 2.87
N PHE A 47 -14.47 5.12 3.33
CA PHE A 47 -15.74 5.22 2.57
C PHE A 47 -15.65 6.06 1.28
N GLY A 48 -14.63 6.91 1.15
CA GLY A 48 -14.28 7.66 -0.03
C GLY A 48 -13.42 6.85 -1.01
N TRP A 49 -12.55 5.96 -0.52
CA TRP A 49 -11.69 5.12 -1.37
C TRP A 49 -12.51 4.27 -2.34
N GLY A 50 -13.51 3.55 -1.83
CA GLY A 50 -14.40 2.71 -2.64
C GLY A 50 -15.25 3.50 -3.65
N ARG A 51 -15.35 4.83 -3.49
CA ARG A 51 -16.07 5.73 -4.39
C ARG A 51 -15.16 6.46 -5.39
N LEU A 52 -13.84 6.36 -5.25
CA LEU A 52 -12.90 6.92 -6.22
C LEU A 52 -12.97 6.16 -7.53
N GLN A 53 -13.11 6.91 -8.63
CA GLN A 53 -12.95 6.36 -9.97
C GLN A 53 -11.56 5.71 -10.10
N PRO A 54 -11.44 4.52 -10.74
CA PRO A 54 -10.15 3.85 -10.92
C PRO A 54 -9.09 4.72 -11.62
N SER A 55 -9.53 5.65 -12.48
CA SER A 55 -8.67 6.57 -13.22
C SER A 55 -8.33 7.86 -12.48
N LEU A 56 -8.83 8.06 -11.26
CA LEU A 56 -8.58 9.29 -10.52
C LEU A 56 -7.15 9.30 -10.00
N ASP A 57 -6.45 10.43 -10.16
CA ASP A 57 -5.01 10.53 -9.88
C ASP A 57 -4.65 10.12 -8.45
N ASP A 58 -5.48 10.48 -7.46
CA ASP A 58 -5.29 10.06 -6.07
C ASP A 58 -5.29 8.53 -5.90
N ARG A 59 -6.18 7.83 -6.62
CA ARG A 59 -6.28 6.36 -6.58
C ARG A 59 -5.08 5.71 -7.27
N VAL A 60 -4.67 6.24 -8.42
CA VAL A 60 -3.49 5.77 -9.14
C VAL A 60 -2.22 6.01 -8.33
N MET A 61 -2.07 7.19 -7.70
CA MET A 61 -0.92 7.49 -6.85
C MET A 61 -0.84 6.56 -5.64
N ALA A 62 -1.95 6.33 -4.96
CA ALA A 62 -2.00 5.43 -3.81
C ALA A 62 -1.65 3.98 -4.19
N LEU A 63 -2.15 3.50 -5.34
CA LEU A 63 -1.79 2.17 -5.87
C LEU A 63 -0.32 2.06 -6.23
N ARG A 64 0.27 3.09 -6.84
CA ARG A 64 1.71 3.14 -7.15
C ARG A 64 2.55 3.16 -5.88
N ALA A 65 2.16 3.95 -4.89
CA ALA A 65 2.85 4.00 -3.59
C ALA A 65 2.80 2.64 -2.89
N ALA A 66 1.63 1.99 -2.88
CA ALA A 66 1.45 0.65 -2.33
C ALA A 66 2.35 -0.39 -3.03
N LEU A 67 2.45 -0.33 -4.35
CA LEU A 67 3.33 -1.21 -5.12
C LEU A 67 4.79 -1.02 -4.73
N VAL A 68 5.29 0.21 -4.72
CA VAL A 68 6.68 0.53 -4.33
C VAL A 68 6.98 0.09 -2.90
N SER A 69 6.03 0.26 -1.97
CA SER A 69 6.20 -0.19 -0.59
C SER A 69 6.29 -1.71 -0.47
N MET A 70 5.56 -2.47 -1.29
CA MET A 70 5.51 -3.95 -1.19
C MET A 70 6.59 -4.67 -1.99
N THR A 71 7.05 -4.11 -3.10
CA THR A 71 8.18 -4.66 -3.85
C THR A 71 9.53 -4.16 -3.33
N GLY A 72 9.49 -3.19 -2.41
CA GLY A 72 10.64 -2.35 -2.07
C GLY A 72 11.00 -1.43 -3.25
N SER A 73 11.57 -0.27 -2.94
CA SER A 73 12.40 0.44 -3.92
C SER A 73 13.60 -0.46 -4.16
N GLY A 74 13.50 -1.32 -5.18
CA GLY A 74 14.56 -2.22 -5.56
C GLY A 74 15.88 -1.45 -5.58
N LYS A 75 16.76 -1.75 -4.63
CA LYS A 75 18.18 -1.75 -4.90
C LYS A 75 18.30 -2.69 -6.09
N VAL A 76 18.38 -2.12 -7.30
CA VAL A 76 18.97 -2.81 -8.43
C VAL A 76 20.29 -3.35 -7.87
N ARG A 77 20.36 -4.66 -7.68
CA ARG A 77 21.63 -5.30 -7.38
C ARG A 77 22.31 -5.30 -8.75
N PRO A 78 23.33 -4.48 -9.00
CA PRO A 78 24.14 -4.70 -10.19
C PRO A 78 24.73 -6.09 -10.00
N ASP A 79 24.36 -7.01 -10.88
CA ASP A 79 25.02 -8.29 -11.00
C ASP A 79 26.53 -8.04 -11.10
N GLY A 80 27.28 -8.71 -10.23
CA GLY A 80 28.73 -8.72 -10.17
C GLY A 80 29.16 -10.07 -9.61
#